data_AF-A0A523NE25-F1
#
_entry.id   AF-A0A523NE25-F1
#
_cell.length_a   1.000
_cell.length_b   1.000
_cell.length_c   1.000
_cell.angle_alpha   90.00
_cell.angle_beta   90.00
_cell.angle_gamma   90.00
#
_symmetry.space_group_name_H-M   'P 1'
#
loop_
_entity.id
_entity.type
_entity.pdbx_description
1 polymer ?
#
loop_
_entity_poly.entity_id
_entity_poly.type
_entity_poly.pdbx_seq_one_letter_code
_entity_poly.pdbx_strand_id
1 'polypeptide(L)'
;LGLIAMLLPGAKVIHCRRHPLDTCLSCYMGGILPARAPFVTDLRHLGLVYRQYERIMRHWQAVLDLPILEIVYEDLVNDLEGESRRMIDFLGLDWDERCLRYYESGRSVLTLSYAQVNKPIYKSAVARYRHYEKHLGPLKAALAGG
;
A
#
# COMPACT_ATOMS: atom_id res chain seq x y z
N LEU A 1 -8.68 -11.10 -6.05
CA LEU A 1 -9.86 -10.28 -6.36
C LEU A 1 -10.94 -11.08 -7.10
N GLY A 2 -10.59 -11.94 -8.08
CA GLY A 2 -11.59 -12.76 -8.79
C GLY A 2 -12.54 -13.57 -7.88
N LEU A 3 -12.00 -14.31 -6.89
CA LEU A 3 -12.85 -15.04 -5.93
C LEU A 3 -13.75 -14.12 -5.10
N ILE A 4 -13.25 -12.95 -4.68
CA ILE A 4 -14.03 -11.97 -3.90
C ILE A 4 -15.20 -11.47 -4.74
N ALA A 5 -14.95 -11.11 -6.01
CA ALA A 5 -15.99 -10.65 -6.93
C ALA A 5 -17.10 -11.69 -7.15
N MET A 6 -16.75 -12.99 -7.15
CA MET A 6 -17.73 -14.07 -7.32
C MET A 6 -18.49 -14.41 -6.04
N LEU A 7 -17.82 -14.38 -4.88
CA LEU A 7 -18.37 -14.89 -3.62
C LEU A 7 -19.07 -13.82 -2.79
N LEU A 8 -18.73 -12.55 -2.97
CA LEU A 8 -19.21 -11.43 -2.15
C LEU A 8 -19.84 -10.35 -3.05
N PRO A 9 -21.08 -10.56 -3.54
CA PRO A 9 -21.78 -9.56 -4.32
C PRO A 9 -21.96 -8.28 -3.48
N GLY A 10 -21.47 -7.15 -3.98
CA GLY A 10 -21.44 -5.86 -3.27
C GLY A 10 -20.13 -5.55 -2.54
N ALA A 11 -19.12 -6.41 -2.62
CA ALA A 11 -17.80 -6.09 -2.09
C ALA A 11 -17.21 -4.84 -2.77
N LYS A 12 -16.53 -4.02 -1.96
CA LYS A 12 -15.77 -2.85 -2.41
C LYS A 12 -14.32 -3.01 -1.96
N VAL A 13 -13.37 -2.60 -2.80
CA VAL A 13 -11.95 -2.75 -2.53
C VAL A 13 -11.28 -1.38 -2.42
N ILE A 14 -10.58 -1.15 -1.32
CA ILE A 14 -9.62 -0.05 -1.22
C ILE A 14 -8.23 -0.61 -1.58
N HIS A 15 -7.66 -0.11 -2.66
CA HIS A 15 -6.35 -0.46 -3.15
C HIS A 15 -5.34 0.61 -2.76
N CYS A 16 -4.55 0.34 -1.72
CA CYS A 16 -3.51 1.28 -1.28
C CYS A 16 -2.26 1.15 -2.16
N ARG A 17 -1.87 2.25 -2.81
CA ARG A 17 -0.64 2.36 -3.60
C ARG A 17 0.33 3.32 -2.91
N ARG A 18 1.62 3.08 -3.07
CA ARG A 18 2.71 3.94 -2.61
C ARG A 18 3.83 3.89 -3.62
N HIS A 19 4.70 4.91 -3.65
CA HIS A 19 5.84 4.95 -4.54
C HIS A 19 6.61 3.61 -4.56
N PRO A 20 6.87 3.00 -5.75
CA PRO A 20 7.44 1.65 -5.85
C PRO A 20 8.77 1.50 -5.10
N LEU A 21 9.67 2.49 -5.21
CA LEU A 21 10.96 2.46 -4.51
C LEU A 21 10.80 2.47 -2.99
N ASP A 22 9.84 3.23 -2.45
CA ASP A 22 9.59 3.27 -1.01
C ASP A 22 8.96 1.96 -0.52
N THR A 23 8.04 1.38 -1.30
CA THR A 23 7.39 0.10 -1.00
C THR A 23 8.43 -1.02 -0.95
N CYS A 24 9.20 -1.20 -2.02
CA CYS A 24 10.21 -2.24 -2.10
C CYS A 24 11.31 -2.06 -1.04
N LEU A 25 11.77 -0.83 -0.80
CA LEU A 25 12.74 -0.55 0.25
C LEU A 25 12.19 -0.87 1.65
N SER A 26 10.90 -0.58 1.90
CA SER A 26 10.24 -0.92 3.15
C SER A 26 10.16 -2.44 3.35
N CYS A 27 9.87 -3.21 2.30
CA CYS A 27 9.87 -4.67 2.36
C CYS A 27 11.28 -5.22 2.64
N TYR A 28 12.30 -4.67 1.96
CA TYR A 28 13.70 -5.06 2.14
C TYR A 28 14.21 -4.81 3.56
N MET A 29 13.80 -3.69 4.18
CA MET A 29 14.24 -3.32 5.53
C MET A 29 13.32 -3.80 6.66
N GLY A 30 12.07 -4.16 6.34
CA GLY A 30 10.99 -4.32 7.32
C GLY A 30 10.99 -5.62 8.14
N GLY A 31 12.03 -6.45 8.02
CA GLY A 31 12.14 -7.70 8.77
C GLY A 31 11.11 -8.76 8.37
N ILE A 32 10.59 -8.72 7.15
CA ILE A 32 9.73 -9.79 6.62
C ILE A 32 10.57 -11.07 6.56
N LEU A 33 10.14 -12.11 7.27
CA LEU A 33 10.86 -13.38 7.33
C LEU A 33 11.05 -13.95 5.92
N PRO A 34 12.29 -14.20 5.47
CA PRO A 34 12.55 -14.72 4.12
C PRO A 34 11.83 -16.05 3.85
N ALA A 35 11.63 -16.88 4.87
CA ALA A 35 10.86 -18.13 4.76
C ALA A 35 9.40 -17.91 4.29
N ARG A 36 8.82 -16.72 4.53
CA ARG A 36 7.46 -16.36 4.09
C ARG A 36 7.46 -15.59 2.78
N ALA A 37 8.52 -14.85 2.50
CA ALA A 37 8.63 -14.03 1.30
C ALA A 37 10.09 -13.97 0.82
N PRO A 38 10.60 -15.00 0.13
CA PRO A 38 12.02 -15.08 -0.24
C PRO A 38 12.50 -13.93 -1.14
N PHE A 39 11.58 -13.31 -1.87
CA PHE A 39 11.89 -12.20 -2.77
C PHE A 39 12.32 -10.92 -2.03
N VAL A 40 12.02 -10.76 -0.73
CA VAL A 40 12.25 -9.49 0.00
C VAL A 40 13.73 -9.21 0.29
N THR A 41 14.61 -10.21 0.16
CA THR A 41 16.04 -10.07 0.43
C THR A 41 16.87 -9.70 -0.80
N ASP A 42 16.24 -9.54 -1.96
CA ASP A 42 16.91 -9.19 -3.21
C ASP A 42 16.18 -8.04 -3.91
N LEU A 43 16.91 -6.95 -4.15
CA LEU A 43 16.36 -5.71 -4.74
C LEU A 43 15.82 -5.91 -6.16
N ARG A 44 16.41 -6.82 -6.95
CA ARG A 44 15.92 -7.15 -8.31
C ARG A 44 14.62 -7.95 -8.20
N HIS A 45 14.57 -8.97 -7.32
CA HIS A 45 13.36 -9.76 -7.13
C HIS A 45 12.19 -8.91 -6.62
N LEU A 46 12.44 -7.98 -5.70
CA LEU A 46 11.43 -7.01 -5.26
C LEU A 46 10.85 -6.21 -6.43
N GLY A 47 11.68 -5.67 -7.32
CA GLY A 47 11.21 -4.93 -8.49
C GLY A 47 10.39 -5.79 -9.45
N LEU A 48 10.83 -7.03 -9.71
CA LEU A 48 10.11 -7.98 -10.57
C LEU A 48 8.74 -8.36 -9.98
N VAL A 49 8.69 -8.67 -8.67
CA VAL A 49 7.43 -9.00 -7.98
C VAL A 49 6.49 -7.79 -7.98
N TYR A 50 7.00 -6.59 -7.74
CA TYR A 50 6.19 -5.37 -7.81
C TYR A 50 5.56 -5.18 -9.20
N ARG A 51 6.31 -5.39 -10.28
CA ARG A 51 5.76 -5.36 -11.65
C ARG A 51 4.68 -6.41 -11.88
N GLN A 52 4.82 -7.61 -11.32
CA GLN A 52 3.78 -8.64 -11.41
C GLN A 52 2.52 -8.24 -10.64
N TYR A 53 2.69 -7.59 -9.49
CA TYR A 53 1.59 -6.98 -8.74
C TYR A 53 0.87 -5.90 -9.58
N GLU A 54 1.59 -4.99 -10.21
CA GLU A 54 0.96 -3.97 -11.07
C GLU A 54 0.25 -4.61 -12.27
N ARG A 55 0.86 -5.62 -12.90
CA ARG A 55 0.26 -6.35 -14.02
C ARG A 55 -1.05 -7.03 -13.61
N ILE A 56 -1.08 -7.71 -12.46
CA ILE A 56 -2.27 -8.43 -12.01
C ILE A 56 -3.38 -7.47 -11.55
N MET A 57 -3.02 -6.33 -10.94
CA MET A 57 -3.99 -5.30 -10.59
C MET A 57 -4.63 -4.66 -11.82
N ARG A 58 -3.83 -4.31 -12.84
CA ARG A 58 -4.36 -3.83 -14.13
C ARG A 58 -5.30 -4.84 -14.78
N HIS A 59 -4.92 -6.12 -14.74
CA HIS A 59 -5.79 -7.18 -15.25
C HIS A 59 -7.12 -7.22 -14.49
N TRP A 60 -7.11 -7.19 -13.16
CA TRP A 60 -8.34 -7.19 -12.35
C TRP A 60 -9.22 -5.96 -12.58
N GLN A 61 -8.63 -4.77 -12.71
CA GLN A 61 -9.38 -3.57 -13.08
C GLN A 61 -10.05 -3.68 -14.46
N ALA A 62 -9.45 -4.44 -15.39
CA ALA A 62 -9.98 -4.59 -16.74
C ALA A 62 -11.06 -5.66 -16.87
N VAL A 63 -11.07 -6.69 -16.02
CA VAL A 63 -11.93 -7.88 -16.21
C VAL A 63 -12.97 -8.09 -15.12
N LEU A 64 -12.85 -7.44 -13.97
CA LEU A 64 -13.80 -7.60 -12.86
C LEU A 64 -14.73 -6.39 -12.80
N ASP A 65 -16.03 -6.66 -12.71
CA ASP A 65 -17.04 -5.68 -12.29
C ASP A 65 -17.05 -5.57 -10.75
N LEU A 66 -15.88 -5.23 -10.19
CA LEU A 66 -15.68 -5.06 -8.75
C LEU A 66 -15.26 -3.62 -8.51
N PRO A 67 -15.98 -2.82 -7.70
CA PRO A 67 -15.56 -1.47 -7.37
C PRO A 67 -14.20 -1.47 -6.66
N ILE A 68 -13.23 -0.77 -7.24
CA ILE A 68 -11.89 -0.59 -6.68
C ILE A 68 -11.58 0.90 -6.58
N LEU A 69 -11.37 1.41 -5.37
CA LEU A 69 -10.85 2.75 -5.11
C LEU A 69 -9.35 2.69 -4.89
N GLU A 70 -8.56 3.35 -5.72
CA GLU A 70 -7.14 3.53 -5.46
C GLU A 70 -6.89 4.72 -4.53
N ILE A 71 -6.14 4.46 -3.46
CA ILE A 71 -5.65 5.45 -2.49
C ILE A 71 -4.14 5.50 -2.57
N VAL A 72 -3.60 6.65 -2.93
CA VAL A 72 -2.16 6.88 -3.00
C VAL A 72 -1.70 7.37 -1.62
N TYR A 73 -0.76 6.66 -1.03
CA TYR A 73 -0.25 6.93 0.31
C TYR A 73 0.27 8.37 0.45
N GLU A 74 0.98 8.86 -0.57
CA GLU A 74 1.50 10.21 -0.59
C GLU A 74 0.40 11.27 -0.58
N ASP A 75 -0.72 11.02 -1.27
CA ASP A 75 -1.88 11.92 -1.28
C ASP A 75 -2.59 11.89 0.07
N LEU A 76 -2.79 10.69 0.65
CA LEU A 76 -3.36 10.53 2.00
C LEU A 76 -2.53 11.23 3.08
N VAL A 77 -1.20 11.20 2.96
CA VAL A 77 -0.29 11.91 3.87
C VAL A 77 -0.36 13.43 3.70
N ASN A 78 -0.67 13.91 2.50
CA ASN A 78 -0.78 15.34 2.22
C ASN A 78 -2.15 15.91 2.56
N ASP A 79 -3.22 15.12 2.37
CA ASP A 79 -4.60 15.46 2.67
C ASP A 79 -5.31 14.27 3.32
N LEU A 80 -5.09 14.12 4.63
CA LEU A 80 -5.67 13.02 5.41
C LEU A 80 -7.20 13.09 5.38
N GLU A 81 -7.78 14.29 5.53
CA GLU A 81 -9.23 14.43 5.62
C GLU A 81 -9.91 14.19 4.26
N GLY A 82 -9.41 14.80 3.18
CA GLY A 82 -9.97 14.62 1.85
C GLY A 82 -9.94 13.16 1.41
N GLU A 83 -8.79 12.48 1.53
CA GLU A 83 -8.70 11.07 1.15
C GLU A 83 -9.48 10.16 2.12
N SER A 84 -9.57 10.48 3.41
CA SER A 84 -10.41 9.71 4.36
C SER A 84 -11.89 9.84 4.02
N ARG A 85 -12.38 11.05 3.74
CA ARG A 85 -13.77 11.28 3.33
C ARG A 85 -14.09 10.55 2.03
N ARG A 86 -13.18 10.59 1.05
CA ARG A 86 -13.30 9.86 -0.22
C ARG A 86 -13.40 8.36 -0.02
N MET A 87 -12.62 7.77 0.91
CA MET A 87 -12.74 6.36 1.26
C MET A 87 -14.08 6.03 1.90
N ILE A 88 -14.55 6.84 2.84
CA ILE A 88 -15.82 6.63 3.55
C ILE A 88 -17.02 6.74 2.60
N ASP A 89 -17.02 7.75 1.73
CA ASP A 89 -18.02 7.93 0.68
C ASP A 89 -18.05 6.76 -0.30
N PHE A 90 -16.88 6.33 -0.78
CA PHE A 90 -16.78 5.15 -1.65
C PHE A 90 -17.35 3.90 -0.97
N LEU A 91 -17.11 3.72 0.33
CA LEU A 91 -17.68 2.60 1.09
C LEU A 91 -19.20 2.75 1.29
N GLY A 92 -19.76 3.95 1.16
CA GLY A 92 -21.18 4.24 1.41
C GLY A 92 -21.50 4.29 2.91
N LEU A 93 -20.54 4.78 3.71
CA LEU A 93 -20.65 4.90 5.16
C LEU A 93 -20.82 6.38 5.56
N ASP A 94 -21.41 6.61 6.73
CA ASP A 94 -21.48 7.95 7.30
C ASP A 94 -20.11 8.41 7.80
N TRP A 95 -19.81 9.70 7.61
CA TRP A 95 -18.58 10.31 8.09
C TRP A 95 -18.54 10.40 9.61
N ASP A 96 -17.38 10.09 10.18
CA ASP A 96 -17.08 10.26 11.60
C ASP A 96 -15.70 10.91 11.78
N GLU A 97 -15.64 12.00 12.55
CA GLU A 97 -14.41 12.73 12.88
C GLU A 97 -13.33 11.84 13.52
N ARG A 98 -13.72 10.70 14.13
CA ARG A 98 -12.78 9.71 14.67
C ARG A 98 -11.90 9.07 13.59
N CYS A 99 -12.27 9.13 12.31
CA CYS A 99 -11.42 8.72 11.20
C CYS A 99 -10.09 9.50 11.16
N LEU A 100 -10.09 10.78 11.57
CA LEU A 100 -8.89 11.61 11.63
C LEU A 100 -8.04 11.34 12.87
N ARG A 101 -8.66 10.77 13.91
CA ARG A 101 -8.04 10.42 15.20
C ARG A 101 -7.87 8.91 15.37
N TYR A 102 -7.57 8.22 14.28
CA TYR A 102 -7.46 6.75 14.23
C TYR A 102 -6.47 6.18 15.28
N TYR A 103 -5.43 6.95 15.60
CA TYR A 103 -4.39 6.61 16.58
C TYR A 103 -4.88 6.63 18.04
N GLU A 104 -6.08 7.16 18.31
CA GLU A 104 -6.70 7.20 19.65
C GLU A 104 -7.59 5.96 19.91
N SER A 105 -7.80 5.10 18.90
CA SER A 105 -8.76 3.98 18.99
C SER A 105 -8.39 2.88 19.99
N GLY A 106 -7.16 2.86 20.51
CA GLY A 106 -6.68 1.87 21.49
C GLY A 106 -6.62 0.43 20.97
N ARG A 107 -6.86 0.20 19.67
CA ARG A 107 -6.80 -1.14 19.06
C ARG A 107 -5.36 -1.64 19.00
N SER A 108 -5.14 -2.84 19.51
CA SER A 108 -3.85 -3.51 19.37
C SER A 108 -3.65 -3.97 17.92
N VAL A 109 -2.58 -3.49 17.27
CA VAL A 109 -2.22 -3.88 15.89
C VAL A 109 -0.98 -4.77 15.93
N LEU A 110 -1.15 -6.09 15.87
CA LEU A 110 -0.03 -7.04 15.94
C LEU A 110 0.64 -7.24 14.56
N THR A 111 1.09 -6.16 13.93
CA THR A 111 1.77 -6.18 12.62
C THR A 111 3.13 -5.47 12.67
N LEU A 112 3.96 -5.67 11.65
CA LEU A 112 5.26 -4.98 11.50
C LEU A 112 5.14 -3.45 11.45
N SER A 113 3.95 -2.91 11.16
CA SER A 113 3.65 -1.48 11.16
C SER A 113 3.07 -0.97 12.49
N TYR A 114 3.04 -1.77 13.56
CA TYR A 114 2.46 -1.39 14.86
C TYR A 114 2.96 -0.04 15.38
N ALA A 115 4.28 0.16 15.43
CA ALA A 115 4.88 1.40 15.92
C ALA A 115 4.56 2.63 15.05
N GLN A 116 4.10 2.39 13.81
CA GLN A 116 3.77 3.43 12.83
C GLN A 116 2.29 3.81 12.88
N VAL A 117 1.39 2.83 13.02
CA VAL A 117 -0.07 3.04 12.96
C VAL A 117 -0.63 3.68 14.24
N ASN A 118 0.07 3.57 15.37
CA ASN A 118 -0.35 4.21 16.63
C ASN A 118 0.12 5.66 16.77
N LYS A 119 0.58 6.29 15.68
CA LYS A 119 1.00 7.68 15.65
C LYS A 119 0.16 8.47 14.67
N PRO A 120 0.00 9.79 14.88
CA PRO A 120 -0.53 10.69 13.86
C PRO A 120 0.22 10.52 12.55
N ILE A 121 -0.45 10.82 11.44
CA ILE A 121 0.13 10.66 10.11
C ILE A 121 1.39 11.51 10.01
N TYR A 122 2.46 10.92 9.46
CA TYR A 122 3.77 11.57 9.40
C TYR A 122 4.38 11.44 8.02
N LYS A 123 5.13 12.46 7.62
CA LYS A 123 5.72 12.57 6.27
C LYS A 123 7.06 11.84 6.12
N SER A 124 7.69 11.38 7.19
CA SER A 124 9.05 10.81 7.16
C SER A 124 9.18 9.49 6.39
N ALA A 125 8.05 8.83 6.08
CA ALA A 125 8.04 7.66 5.22
C ALA A 125 7.98 8.04 3.72
N VAL A 126 7.50 9.22 3.36
CA VAL A 126 7.41 9.66 1.95
C VAL A 126 8.81 9.96 1.42
N ALA A 127 9.14 9.42 0.26
CA ALA A 127 10.42 9.61 -0.42
C ALA A 127 11.65 9.16 0.39
N ARG A 128 11.48 8.24 1.36
CA ARG A 128 12.58 7.70 2.18
C ARG A 128 13.64 7.02 1.32
N TYR A 129 13.26 6.46 0.18
CA TYR A 129 14.18 5.83 -0.78
C TYR A 129 15.31 6.76 -1.23
N ARG A 130 15.11 8.09 -1.20
CA ARG A 130 16.13 9.07 -1.61
C ARG A 130 17.40 8.96 -0.77
N HIS A 131 17.29 8.65 0.52
CA HIS A 131 18.45 8.46 1.40
C HIS A 131 19.32 7.27 1.00
N TYR A 132 18.74 6.30 0.28
CA TYR A 132 19.39 5.07 -0.15
C TYR A 132 19.57 5.00 -1.66
N GLU A 133 19.26 6.08 -2.38
CA GLU A 133 19.07 6.09 -3.82
C GLU A 133 20.25 5.48 -4.60
N LYS A 134 21.47 5.76 -4.15
CA LYS A 134 22.72 5.23 -4.70
C LYS A 134 22.85 3.70 -4.63
N HIS A 135 22.11 3.04 -3.75
CA HIS A 135 22.10 1.59 -3.56
C HIS A 135 20.95 0.88 -4.28
N LEU A 136 20.00 1.63 -4.84
CA LEU A 136 18.77 1.07 -5.42
C LEU A 136 18.90 0.76 -6.91
N GLY A 137 20.11 0.74 -7.47
CA GLY A 137 20.36 0.47 -8.90
C GLY A 137 19.64 -0.78 -9.42
N PRO A 138 19.82 -1.96 -8.80
CA PRO A 138 19.14 -3.19 -9.25
C PRO A 138 17.62 -3.10 -9.18
N LEU A 139 17.07 -2.44 -8.15
CA LEU A 139 15.64 -2.23 -7.99
C LEU A 139 15.08 -1.29 -9.07
N LYS A 140 15.74 -0.15 -9.30
CA LYS A 140 15.37 0.82 -10.35
C LYS A 140 15.36 0.16 -11.72
N ALA A 141 16.39 -0.62 -12.04
CA ALA A 141 16.47 -1.35 -13.30
C ALA A 141 15.33 -2.38 -13.45
N ALA A 142 15.05 -3.15 -12.39
CA ALA A 142 13.97 -4.15 -12.40
C ALA A 142 12.57 -3.52 -12.56
N LEU A 143 12.36 -2.33 -11.98
CA LEU A 143 11.11 -1.56 -12.12
C LEU A 143 10.98 -0.86 -13.48
N ALA A 144 12.08 -0.40 -14.07
CA ALA A 144 12.09 0.29 -15.36
C ALA A 144 11.92 -0.66 -16.56
N GLY A 145 12.30 -1.93 -16.40
CA GLY A 145 12.23 -2.91 -17.49
C GLY A 145 10.81 -3.14 -17.96
N GLY A 146 10.64 -3.21 -19.29
CA GLY A 146 9.61 -3.96 -20.00
C GLY A 146 10.22 -5.29 -20.37
#